data_AF-A0A9E2Z2C7-F1
#
_entry.id   AF-A0A9E2Z2C7-F1
#
_cell.length_a   1.000
_cell.length_b   1.000
_cell.length_c   1.000
_cell.angle_alpha   90.00
_cell.angle_beta   90.00
_cell.angle_gamma   90.00
#
_symmetry.space_group_name_H-M   'P 1'
#
loop_
_entity.id
_entity.type
_entity.pdbx_description
1 polymer ?
#
loop_
_entity_poly.entity_id
_entity_poly.type
_entity_poly.pdbx_seq_one_letter_code
_entity_poly.pdbx_strand_id
1 'polypeptide(L)'
;MGTAVAKILGKLKDEGGLQGRDIANIVSASPPTVSRWLKGTSSPDIKTQTRIAQLGYLVDRLSEYYTAEETRLWLHTPHPMLEGRRAIDLLNEGKMEDVLAVIESIDAGAYT
;
A
#
# COMPACT_ATOMS: atom_id res chain seq x y z
N MET A 1 -17.78 -6.91 -14.14
CA MET A 1 -17.36 -5.80 -13.25
C MET A 1 -16.60 -6.39 -12.08
N GLY A 2 -15.38 -5.92 -11.78
CA GLY A 2 -14.62 -6.38 -10.60
C GLY A 2 -15.18 -5.76 -9.31
N THR A 3 -14.98 -6.46 -8.18
CA THR A 3 -15.32 -5.93 -6.84
C THR A 3 -14.50 -4.67 -6.54
N ALA A 4 -14.96 -3.82 -5.60
CA ALA A 4 -14.19 -2.65 -5.17
C ALA A 4 -12.78 -3.04 -4.72
N VAL A 5 -12.66 -4.15 -3.98
CA VAL A 5 -11.38 -4.75 -3.58
C VAL A 5 -10.52 -5.11 -4.78
N ALA A 6 -11.07 -5.79 -5.79
CA ALA A 6 -10.31 -6.17 -6.98
C ALA A 6 -9.77 -4.95 -7.74
N LYS A 7 -10.54 -3.85 -7.80
CA LYS A 7 -10.09 -2.59 -8.40
C LYS A 7 -8.91 -1.99 -7.64
N ILE A 8 -8.99 -1.94 -6.31
CA ILE A 8 -7.90 -1.43 -5.48
C ILE A 8 -6.67 -2.33 -5.61
N LEU A 9 -6.83 -3.66 -5.58
CA LEU A 9 -5.72 -4.59 -5.78
C LEU A 9 -5.06 -4.45 -7.17
N GLY A 10 -5.83 -4.15 -8.21
CA GLY A 10 -5.30 -3.83 -9.54
C GLY A 10 -4.44 -2.57 -9.50
N LYS A 11 -4.99 -1.49 -8.93
CA LYS A 11 -4.26 -0.24 -8.71
C LYS A 11 -2.95 -0.40 -7.95
N LEU A 12 -2.96 -1.18 -6.88
CA LEU A 12 -1.74 -1.46 -6.10
C LEU A 12 -0.63 -2.11 -6.94
N LYS A 13 -1.00 -2.95 -7.92
CA LYS A 13 -0.03 -3.49 -8.87
C LYS A 13 0.43 -2.44 -9.87
N ASP A 14 -0.51 -1.69 -10.44
CA ASP A 14 -0.26 -0.85 -11.60
C ASP A 14 0.43 0.46 -11.22
N GLU A 15 -0.04 1.13 -10.17
CA GLU A 15 0.47 2.41 -9.69
C GLU A 15 1.47 2.26 -8.53
N GLY A 16 1.32 1.22 -7.71
CA GLY A 16 2.21 0.96 -6.57
C GLY A 16 3.37 0.01 -6.88
N GLY A 17 3.38 -0.59 -8.07
CA GLY A 17 4.36 -1.61 -8.46
C GLY A 17 4.29 -2.90 -7.62
N LEU A 18 3.32 -3.02 -6.70
CA LEU A 18 3.31 -4.06 -5.69
C LEU A 18 3.04 -5.41 -6.31
N GLN A 19 3.87 -6.39 -5.97
CA GLN A 19 3.68 -7.76 -6.42
C GLN A 19 2.70 -8.48 -5.51
N GLY A 20 2.13 -9.59 -5.98
CA GLY A 20 1.18 -10.38 -5.19
C GLY A 20 1.74 -10.83 -3.83
N ARG A 21 3.07 -11.02 -3.72
CA ARG A 21 3.76 -11.30 -2.46
C ARG A 21 3.82 -10.08 -1.52
N ASP A 22 4.02 -8.89 -2.06
CA ASP A 22 4.12 -7.66 -1.27
C ASP A 22 2.76 -7.35 -0.66
N ILE A 23 1.70 -7.42 -1.47
CA ILE A 23 0.31 -7.25 -1.02
C ILE A 23 -0.07 -8.31 0.02
N ALA A 24 0.26 -9.58 -0.25
CA ALA A 24 -0.01 -10.69 0.67
C ALA A 24 0.61 -10.46 2.06
N ASN A 25 1.86 -9.99 2.10
CA ASN A 25 2.54 -9.67 3.35
C ASN A 25 1.84 -8.54 4.10
N ILE A 26 1.49 -7.43 3.41
CA ILE A 26 0.85 -6.25 4.03
C ILE A 26 -0.51 -6.58 4.66
N VAL A 27 -1.30 -7.38 3.95
CA VAL A 27 -2.66 -7.71 4.36
C VAL A 27 -2.72 -8.99 5.19
N SER A 28 -1.57 -9.56 5.55
CA SER A 28 -1.43 -10.81 6.31
C SER A 28 -2.22 -11.98 5.70
N ALA A 29 -2.15 -12.13 4.37
CA ALA A 29 -2.80 -13.18 3.62
C ALA A 29 -1.79 -14.00 2.79
N SER A 30 -2.25 -15.09 2.17
CA SER A 30 -1.43 -15.85 1.23
C SER A 30 -1.50 -15.25 -0.19
N PRO A 31 -0.44 -15.34 -1.02
CA PRO A 31 -0.48 -14.90 -2.42
C PRO A 31 -1.62 -15.56 -3.24
N PRO A 32 -1.92 -16.87 -3.08
CA PRO A 32 -3.10 -17.47 -3.69
C PRO A 32 -4.43 -16.82 -3.26
N THR A 33 -4.58 -16.46 -1.98
CA THR A 33 -5.76 -15.76 -1.48
C THR A 33 -5.93 -14.40 -2.16
N VAL A 34 -4.85 -13.62 -2.23
CA VAL A 34 -4.85 -12.32 -2.93
C VAL A 34 -5.19 -12.48 -4.41
N SER A 35 -4.68 -13.52 -5.07
CA SER A 35 -5.03 -13.82 -6.47
C SER A 35 -6.52 -14.08 -6.65
N ARG A 36 -7.17 -14.79 -5.72
CA ARG A 36 -8.63 -15.02 -5.76
C ARG A 36 -9.42 -13.73 -5.57
N TRP A 37 -8.98 -12.85 -4.67
CA TRP A 37 -9.59 -11.52 -4.48
C TRP A 37 -9.46 -10.65 -5.72
N LEU A 38 -8.29 -10.63 -6.37
CA LEU A 38 -8.06 -9.91 -7.62
C LEU A 38 -8.96 -10.43 -8.76
N LYS A 39 -9.21 -11.74 -8.79
CA LYS A 39 -10.13 -12.38 -9.75
C LYS A 39 -11.61 -12.21 -9.38
N GLY A 40 -11.92 -11.66 -8.20
CA GLY A 40 -13.28 -11.53 -7.68
C GLY A 40 -13.96 -12.85 -7.31
N THR A 41 -13.21 -13.95 -7.18
CA THR A 41 -13.76 -15.28 -6.84
C THR A 41 -13.89 -15.51 -5.33
N SER A 42 -13.38 -14.59 -4.52
CA SER A 42 -13.62 -14.49 -3.09
C SER A 42 -13.46 -13.03 -2.65
N SER A 43 -13.85 -12.71 -1.42
CA SER A 43 -13.69 -11.37 -0.84
C SER A 43 -12.98 -11.45 0.51
N PRO A 44 -12.12 -10.48 0.87
CA PRO A 44 -11.58 -10.37 2.22
C PRO A 44 -12.68 -10.02 3.23
N ASP A 45 -12.39 -10.22 4.52
CA ASP A 45 -13.21 -9.67 5.61
C ASP A 45 -13.10 -8.15 5.68
N ILE A 46 -13.97 -7.49 6.47
CA ILE A 46 -14.02 -6.02 6.52
C ILE A 46 -12.69 -5.40 7.00
N LYS A 47 -12.01 -6.05 7.95
CA LYS A 47 -10.72 -5.59 8.49
C LYS A 47 -9.65 -5.59 7.40
N THR A 48 -9.57 -6.65 6.60
CA THR A 48 -8.62 -6.75 5.51
C THR A 48 -8.99 -5.81 4.36
N GLN A 49 -10.28 -5.62 4.10
CA GLN A 49 -10.74 -4.61 3.13
C GLN A 49 -10.29 -3.20 3.54
N THR A 50 -10.40 -2.83 4.81
CA THR A 50 -9.89 -1.55 5.32
C THR A 50 -8.40 -1.41 5.10
N ARG A 51 -7.60 -2.44 5.40
CA ARG A 51 -6.14 -2.43 5.14
C ARG A 51 -5.80 -2.27 3.67
N ILE A 52 -6.54 -2.95 2.78
CA ILE A 52 -6.37 -2.83 1.33
C ILE A 52 -6.71 -1.40 0.87
N ALA A 53 -7.80 -0.81 1.37
CA ALA A 53 -8.21 0.55 1.03
C ALA A 53 -7.21 1.59 1.53
N GLN A 54 -6.72 1.42 2.76
CA GLN A 54 -5.64 2.22 3.35
C GLN A 54 -4.37 2.17 2.49
N LEU A 55 -3.90 0.98 2.14
CA LEU A 55 -2.75 0.83 1.25
C LEU A 55 -3.01 1.47 -0.12
N GLY A 56 -4.23 1.38 -0.66
CA GLY A 56 -4.63 2.05 -1.89
C GLY A 56 -4.48 3.57 -1.81
N TYR A 57 -4.97 4.17 -0.72
CA TYR A 57 -4.83 5.60 -0.47
C TYR A 57 -3.37 6.03 -0.29
N LEU A 58 -2.54 5.19 0.32
CA LEU A 58 -1.12 5.47 0.45
C LEU A 58 -0.41 5.50 -0.91
N VAL A 59 -0.69 4.50 -1.76
CA VAL A 59 -0.15 4.43 -3.12
C VAL A 59 -0.63 5.61 -3.96
N ASP A 60 -1.88 6.06 -3.79
CA ASP A 60 -2.38 7.29 -4.40
C ASP A 60 -1.50 8.50 -4.08
N ARG A 61 -1.21 8.71 -2.80
CA ARG A 61 -0.41 9.87 -2.38
C ARG A 61 1.03 9.76 -2.84
N LEU A 62 1.61 8.56 -2.85
CA LEU A 62 2.98 8.35 -3.34
C LEU A 62 3.09 8.51 -4.86
N SER A 63 2.06 8.14 -5.62
CA SER A 63 2.08 8.21 -7.09
C SER A 63 2.09 9.65 -7.63
N GLU A 64 1.77 10.64 -6.79
CA GLU A 64 1.94 12.06 -7.09
C GLU A 64 3.42 12.48 -7.21
N TYR A 65 4.33 11.73 -6.59
CA TYR A 65 5.77 12.07 -6.52
C TYR A 65 6.69 11.00 -7.11
N TYR A 66 6.25 9.74 -7.07
CA TYR A 66 7.08 8.58 -7.37
C TYR A 66 6.43 7.70 -8.45
N THR A 67 7.26 7.12 -9.30
CA THR A 67 6.82 6.05 -10.21
C THR A 67 6.39 4.81 -9.42
N ALA A 68 5.73 3.87 -10.08
CA ALA A 68 5.33 2.60 -9.46
C ALA A 68 6.52 1.80 -8.90
N GLU A 69 7.67 1.83 -9.58
CA GLU A 69 8.89 1.17 -9.11
C GLU A 69 9.47 1.87 -7.88
N GLU A 70 9.54 3.20 -7.89
CA GLU A 70 10.01 4.00 -6.75
C GLU A 70 9.07 3.89 -5.55
N THR A 71 7.75 3.86 -5.77
CA THR A 71 6.75 3.65 -4.72
C THR A 71 6.99 2.33 -4.00
N ARG A 72 7.18 1.25 -4.77
CA ARG A 72 7.52 -0.06 -4.20
C ARG A 72 8.83 0.01 -3.41
N LEU A 73 9.87 0.63 -3.96
CA LEU A 73 11.16 0.75 -3.29
C LEU A 73 11.03 1.54 -1.97
N TRP A 74 10.31 2.66 -1.98
CA TRP A 74 10.05 3.51 -0.82
C TRP A 74 9.37 2.72 0.29
N LEU A 75 8.34 1.92 -0.04
CA LEU A 75 7.63 1.10 0.95
C LEU A 75 8.51 0.04 1.62
N HIS A 76 9.52 -0.46 0.91
CA HIS A 76 10.42 -1.52 1.35
C HIS A 76 11.75 -1.01 1.92
N THR A 77 12.02 0.29 1.90
CA THR A 77 13.30 0.86 2.33
C THR A 77 13.14 1.51 3.72
N PRO A 78 14.13 1.34 4.63
CA PRO A 78 14.20 2.12 5.86
C PRO A 78 14.16 3.62 5.59
N HIS A 79 13.24 4.35 6.21
CA HIS A 79 13.10 5.78 6.00
C HIS A 79 13.54 6.58 7.24
N PRO A 80 14.40 7.61 7.11
CA PRO A 80 14.88 8.39 8.25
C PRO A 80 13.74 9.04 9.06
N MET A 81 12.71 9.55 8.38
CA MET A 81 11.54 10.16 9.04
C MET A 81 10.58 9.13 9.65
N LEU A 82 10.80 7.84 9.41
CA LEU A 82 10.11 6.72 10.06
C LEU A 82 11.03 6.07 11.11
N GLU A 83 11.97 6.82 11.68
CA GLU A 83 12.95 6.34 12.67
C GLU A 83 13.78 5.14 12.17
N GLY A 84 14.08 5.10 10.86
CA GLY A 84 14.81 4.00 10.24
C GLY A 84 13.97 2.73 10.03
N ARG A 85 12.65 2.81 10.18
CA ARG A 85 11.73 1.71 9.90
C ARG A 85 11.26 1.75 8.45
N ARG A 86 10.80 0.60 7.94
CA ARG A 86 10.16 0.51 6.62
C ARG A 86 8.67 0.82 6.75
N ALA A 87 8.11 1.55 5.79
CA ALA A 87 6.68 1.85 5.77
C ALA A 87 5.82 0.58 5.77
N ILE A 88 6.24 -0.47 5.07
CA ILE A 88 5.52 -1.75 5.05
C ILE A 88 5.36 -2.39 6.43
N ASP A 89 6.35 -2.23 7.32
CA ASP A 89 6.30 -2.77 8.67
C ASP A 89 5.31 -1.98 9.54
N LEU A 90 5.28 -0.65 9.38
CA LEU A 90 4.33 0.22 10.07
C LEU A 90 2.89 -0.06 9.63
N LEU A 91 2.66 -0.30 8.34
CA LEU A 91 1.34 -0.68 7.83
C LEU A 91 0.86 -2.01 8.43
N ASN A 92 1.74 -2.99 8.58
CA ASN A 92 1.43 -4.26 9.23
C ASN A 92 1.02 -4.08 10.71
N GLU A 93 1.65 -3.14 11.40
CA GLU A 93 1.35 -2.76 12.78
C GLU A 93 0.09 -1.88 12.92
N GLY A 94 -0.54 -1.47 11.82
CA GLY A 94 -1.69 -0.56 11.84
C GLY A 94 -1.32 0.91 12.06
N LYS A 95 -0.04 1.26 11.91
CA LYS A 95 0.50 2.62 12.06
C LYS A 95 0.54 3.37 10.74
N MET A 96 -0.59 3.39 10.04
CA MET A 96 -0.67 4.07 8.74
C MET A 96 -0.49 5.58 8.87
N GLU A 97 -1.03 6.18 9.92
CA GLU A 97 -0.97 7.63 10.15
C GLU A 97 0.47 8.14 10.21
N ASP A 98 1.37 7.38 10.85
CA ASP A 98 2.81 7.69 10.90
C ASP A 98 3.43 7.77 9.49
N VAL A 99 3.02 6.87 8.59
CA VAL A 99 3.51 6.84 7.20
C VAL A 99 2.94 8.01 6.39
N LEU A 100 1.65 8.32 6.58
CA LEU A 100 1.01 9.46 5.92
C LEU A 100 1.61 10.79 6.35
N ALA A 101 1.89 10.98 7.65
CA ALA A 101 2.51 12.20 8.16
C ALA A 101 3.86 12.48 7.49
N VAL A 102 4.64 11.44 7.18
CA VAL A 102 5.88 11.59 6.41
C VAL A 102 5.59 12.03 4.98
N ILE A 103 4.60 11.47 4.31
CA ILE A 103 4.26 11.88 2.93
C ILE A 103 3.76 13.33 2.91
N GLU A 104 2.93 13.74 3.88
CA GLU A 104 2.46 15.12 4.03
C GLU A 104 3.62 16.09 4.28
N SER A 105 4.66 15.66 5.02
CA SER A 105 5.86 16.49 5.23
C SER A 105 6.69 16.68 3.96
N ILE A 106 6.70 15.69 3.05
CA ILE A 106 7.33 15.82 1.73
C ILE A 106 6.57 16.87 0.90
N ASP A 107 5.24 16.84 0.96
CA ASP A 107 4.38 17.83 0.29
C ASP A 107 4.66 19.25 0.80
N ALA A 108 4.71 19.43 2.13
CA ALA A 108 4.99 20.71 2.75
C ALA A 108 6.39 21.27 2.40
N GLY A 109 7.41 20.41 2.31
CA GLY A 109 8.76 20.80 1.92
C GLY A 109 8.93 21.08 0.42
N ALA A 110 8.03 20.57 -0.43
CA ALA A 110 8.03 20.85 -1.88
C ALA A 110 7.43 22.23 -2.23
N TYR A 111 6.61 22.79 -1.33
CA TYR A 111 5.90 24.06 -1.52
C TYR A 111 6.51 25.26 -0.76
N THR A 112 7.68 25.10 -0.12
CA THR A 112 8.46 26.18 0.54
C THR A 112 9.74 26.50 -0.22
#